data_AF-A0A9E4EJF9-F1
#
_entry.id   AF-A0A9E4EJF9-F1
#
_cell.length_a   1.000
_cell.length_b   1.000
_cell.length_c   1.000
_cell.angle_alpha   90.00
_cell.angle_beta   90.00
_cell.angle_gamma   90.00
#
_symmetry.space_group_name_H-M   'P 1'
#
loop_
_entity.id
_entity.type
_entity.pdbx_description
1 polymer ?
#
loop_
_entity_poly.entity_id
_entity_poly.type
_entity_poly.pdbx_seq_one_letter_code
_entity_poly.pdbx_strand_id
1 'polypeptide(L)'
;DYRVGADVTPHLVRRAGLAARVQGMRRYYALVLNAEGSVQLVRELDGTTVLAEAAFDVEFYRTYQLAVAVSGSTITGSVDGETLLETEDDALASGGIALLIDEGRTATQTVTVAP
;
A
#
# COMPACT_ATOMS: atom_id res chain seq x y z
N ASP A 1 5.79 -7.13 -13.76
CA ASP A 1 4.45 -6.62 -13.45
C ASP A 1 3.71 -7.65 -12.64
N TYR A 2 2.94 -7.20 -11.66
CA TYR A 2 2.13 -8.05 -10.79
C TYR A 2 1.15 -7.22 -9.96
N ARG A 3 0.17 -7.92 -9.38
CA ARG A 3 -0.74 -7.41 -8.37
C ARG A 3 -0.53 -8.15 -7.05
N VAL A 4 -0.41 -7.38 -5.96
CA VAL A 4 -0.48 -7.90 -4.60
C VAL A 4 -1.77 -7.43 -3.95
N GLY A 5 -2.46 -8.32 -3.24
CA GLY A 5 -3.66 -8.01 -2.47
C GLY A 5 -3.60 -8.61 -1.07
N ALA A 6 -4.21 -7.94 -0.10
CA ALA A 6 -4.31 -8.43 1.27
C ALA A 6 -5.55 -7.90 1.98
N ASP A 7 -6.08 -8.67 2.91
CA ASP A 7 -7.04 -8.19 3.89
C ASP A 7 -6.30 -7.48 5.04
N VAL A 8 -6.62 -6.21 5.30
CA VAL A 8 -5.92 -5.42 6.32
C VAL A 8 -6.93 -4.87 7.31
N THR A 9 -6.77 -5.24 8.58
CA THR A 9 -7.59 -4.74 9.69
C THR A 9 -6.74 -3.85 10.60
N PRO A 10 -6.74 -2.52 10.40
CA PRO A 10 -6.05 -1.60 11.31
C PRO A 10 -6.77 -1.58 12.68
N HIS A 11 -6.06 -1.79 13.78
CA HIS A 11 -6.65 -1.74 15.13
C HIS A 11 -6.34 -0.44 15.87
N LEU A 12 -5.06 -0.12 15.97
CA LEU A 12 -4.55 1.13 16.50
C LEU A 12 -3.23 1.33 15.77
N VAL A 13 -3.25 2.06 14.68
CA VAL A 13 -2.07 2.31 13.84
C VAL A 13 -2.03 3.76 13.45
N ARG A 14 -0.84 4.29 13.21
CA ARG A 14 -0.71 5.55 12.48
C ARG A 14 -0.93 5.30 10.99
N ARG A 15 -0.30 4.23 10.48
CA ARG A 15 -0.43 3.80 9.08
C ARG A 15 -0.41 2.29 8.96
N ALA A 16 -1.15 1.74 8.00
CA ALA A 16 -1.08 0.32 7.64
C ALA A 16 -1.27 0.14 6.13
N GLY A 17 -0.70 -0.91 5.56
CA GLY A 17 -0.82 -1.13 4.12
C GLY A 17 -0.02 -2.31 3.60
N LEU A 18 0.23 -2.26 2.30
CA LEU A 18 0.98 -3.27 1.56
C LEU A 18 1.92 -2.58 0.58
N ALA A 19 3.05 -3.23 0.37
CA ALA A 19 4.10 -2.75 -0.49
C ALA A 19 4.36 -3.70 -1.66
N ALA A 20 4.76 -3.11 -2.78
CA ALA A 20 5.22 -3.75 -3.99
C ALA A 20 6.61 -3.24 -4.36
N ARG A 21 7.30 -4.00 -5.19
CA ARG A 21 8.68 -3.79 -5.65
C ARG A 21 9.65 -3.55 -4.48
N VAL A 22 9.48 -4.30 -3.40
CA VAL A 22 10.29 -4.19 -2.19
C VAL A 22 11.70 -4.72 -2.45
N GLN A 23 12.70 -3.86 -2.25
CA GLN A 23 14.13 -4.16 -2.38
C GLN A 23 14.89 -3.99 -1.04
N GLY A 24 14.16 -3.96 0.07
CA GLY A 24 14.66 -3.77 1.43
C GLY A 24 13.75 -2.84 2.22
N MET A 25 14.12 -2.57 3.47
CA MET A 25 13.29 -1.80 4.41
C MET A 25 13.10 -0.31 4.03
N ARG A 26 13.85 0.19 3.04
CA ARG A 26 13.85 1.60 2.63
C ARG A 26 13.71 1.81 1.11
N ARG A 27 13.22 0.79 0.39
CA ARG A 27 13.08 0.78 -1.07
C ARG A 27 11.84 0.00 -1.46
N TYR A 28 10.71 0.69 -1.65
CA TYR A 28 9.43 0.09 -2.06
C TYR A 28 8.42 1.14 -2.53
N TYR A 29 7.39 0.69 -3.26
CA TYR A 29 6.12 1.41 -3.38
C TYR A 29 5.10 0.82 -2.41
N ALA A 30 4.22 1.62 -1.83
CA ALA A 30 3.17 1.11 -0.95
C ALA A 30 1.86 1.85 -1.12
N LEU A 31 0.75 1.11 -0.98
CA LEU A 31 -0.56 1.66 -0.69
C LEU A 31 -0.76 1.66 0.81
N VAL A 32 -1.09 2.81 1.36
CA VAL A 32 -1.12 3.05 2.80
C VAL A 32 -2.44 3.69 3.19
N LEU A 33 -3.14 3.08 4.14
CA LEU A 33 -4.20 3.70 4.92
C LEU A 33 -3.55 4.56 6.01
N ASN A 34 -3.77 5.86 5.97
CA ASN A 34 -3.32 6.81 6.98
C ASN A 34 -4.49 7.14 7.91
N ALA A 35 -4.32 6.85 9.21
CA ALA A 35 -5.36 7.08 10.21
C ALA A 35 -5.74 8.56 10.39
N GLU A 36 -4.95 9.48 9.82
CA GLU A 36 -5.24 10.92 9.78
C GLU A 36 -6.24 11.31 8.66
N GLY A 37 -6.83 10.35 7.94
CA GLY A 37 -7.95 10.59 7.02
C GLY A 37 -7.57 10.56 5.53
N SER A 38 -6.57 9.77 5.15
CA SER A 38 -6.19 9.61 3.75
C SER A 38 -5.77 8.20 3.37
N VAL A 39 -5.86 7.91 2.07
CA VAL A 39 -5.20 6.79 1.43
C VAL A 39 -4.10 7.34 0.53
N GLN A 40 -2.93 6.72 0.54
CA GLN A 40 -1.74 7.21 -0.13
C GLN A 40 -1.05 6.12 -0.93
N LEU A 41 -0.58 6.46 -2.14
CA LEU A 41 0.50 5.75 -2.81
C LEU A 41 1.80 6.47 -2.46
N VAL A 42 2.72 5.75 -1.83
CA VAL A 42 4.02 6.28 -1.43
C VAL A 42 5.16 5.51 -2.09
N ARG A 43 6.26 6.21 -2.32
CA ARG A 43 7.57 5.61 -2.57
C ARG A 43 8.45 5.85 -1.35
N GLU A 44 9.00 4.78 -0.79
CA GLU A 44 10.14 4.88 0.11
C GLU A 44 11.40 4.60 -0.71
N LEU A 45 12.27 5.60 -0.84
CA LEU A 45 13.59 5.46 -1.46
C LEU A 45 14.57 6.33 -0.68
N ASP A 46 15.03 5.78 0.44
CA ASP A 46 15.83 6.51 1.43
C ASP A 46 15.14 7.79 1.98
N GLY A 47 13.81 7.81 1.91
CA GLY A 47 12.91 8.86 2.32
C GLY A 47 11.54 8.65 1.68
N THR A 48 10.47 9.00 2.41
CA THR A 48 9.09 8.79 1.93
C THR A 48 8.66 9.96 1.05
N THR A 49 8.17 9.65 -0.15
CA THR A 49 7.49 10.59 -1.05
C THR A 49 6.05 10.12 -1.26
N VAL A 50 5.07 10.98 -1.06
CA VAL A 50 3.67 10.71 -1.46
C VAL A 50 3.54 11.00 -2.95
N LEU A 51 3.18 9.98 -3.73
CA LEU A 51 3.03 10.07 -5.19
C LEU A 51 1.58 10.44 -5.57
N ALA A 52 0.62 9.85 -4.88
CA ALA A 52 -0.80 10.16 -5.03
C ALA A 52 -1.50 10.01 -3.67
N GLU A 53 -2.54 10.80 -3.45
CA GLU A 53 -3.32 10.81 -2.22
C GLU A 53 -4.79 11.15 -2.49
N ALA A 54 -5.69 10.55 -1.71
CA ALA A 54 -7.10 10.92 -1.67
C ALA A 54 -7.60 10.93 -0.22
N ALA A 55 -8.60 11.76 0.06
CA ALA A 55 -9.29 11.74 1.34
C ALA A 55 -9.99 10.38 1.53
N PHE A 56 -9.80 9.78 2.70
CA PHE A 56 -10.32 8.45 3.01
C PHE A 56 -10.46 8.27 4.51
N ASP A 57 -11.66 7.98 4.99
CA ASP A 57 -11.90 7.79 6.43
C ASP A 57 -11.52 6.37 6.84
N VAL A 58 -10.48 6.24 7.67
CA VAL A 58 -9.99 4.95 8.14
C VAL A 58 -10.69 4.58 9.43
N GLU A 59 -11.70 3.72 9.33
CA GLU A 59 -12.32 3.05 10.46
C GLU A 59 -11.41 1.95 11.03
N PHE A 60 -11.09 2.03 12.32
CA PHE A 60 -10.40 0.95 13.02
C PHE A 60 -11.31 -0.27 13.20
N TYR A 61 -10.70 -1.44 13.32
CA TYR A 61 -11.35 -2.75 13.45
C TYR A 61 -12.18 -3.18 12.23
N ARG A 62 -12.30 -2.35 11.19
CA ARG A 62 -12.82 -2.71 9.88
C ARG A 62 -11.74 -3.41 9.05
N THR A 63 -12.10 -4.46 8.33
CA THR A 63 -11.20 -5.12 7.38
C THR A 63 -11.37 -4.50 6.00
N TYR A 64 -10.26 -4.04 5.41
CA TYR A 64 -10.19 -3.50 4.05
C TYR A 64 -9.56 -4.52 3.11
N GLN A 65 -10.09 -4.64 1.89
CA GLN A 65 -9.43 -5.40 0.82
C GLN A 65 -8.54 -4.46 0.03
N LEU A 66 -7.26 -4.46 0.36
CA LEU A 66 -6.31 -3.57 -0.28
C LEU A 66 -5.57 -4.28 -1.42
N ALA A 67 -5.24 -3.54 -2.47
CA ALA A 67 -4.41 -4.06 -3.55
C ALA A 67 -3.49 -3.00 -4.17
N VAL A 68 -2.28 -3.43 -4.55
CA VAL A 68 -1.35 -2.65 -5.37
C VAL A 68 -1.04 -3.42 -6.63
N ALA A 69 -1.23 -2.79 -7.78
CA ALA A 69 -0.78 -3.30 -9.07
C ALA A 69 0.38 -2.44 -9.57
N VAL A 70 1.42 -3.10 -10.07
CA VAL A 70 2.58 -2.45 -10.69
C VAL A 70 2.76 -2.98 -12.11
N SER A 71 2.66 -2.09 -13.11
CA SER A 71 2.76 -2.41 -14.53
C SER A 71 3.64 -1.39 -15.24
N GLY A 72 4.85 -1.79 -15.65
CA GLY A 72 5.82 -0.83 -16.20
C GLY A 72 6.14 0.28 -15.17
N SER A 73 5.87 1.53 -15.49
CA SER A 73 5.97 2.67 -14.56
C SER A 73 4.66 2.99 -13.83
N THR A 74 3.54 2.36 -14.19
CA THR A 74 2.24 2.65 -13.57
C THR A 74 2.08 1.88 -12.26
N ILE A 75 1.67 2.59 -11.21
CA ILE A 75 1.30 2.04 -9.91
C ILE A 75 -0.14 2.42 -9.61
N THR A 76 -0.97 1.42 -9.34
CA THR A 76 -2.39 1.58 -9.05
C THR A 76 -2.70 1.05 -7.65
N GLY A 77 -3.41 1.83 -6.85
CA GLY A 77 -3.87 1.48 -5.51
C GLY A 77 -5.39 1.31 -5.46
N SER A 78 -5.84 0.17 -4.98
CA SER A 78 -7.27 -0.13 -4.81
C SER A 78 -7.62 -0.43 -3.35
N VAL A 79 -8.80 0.01 -2.93
CA VAL A 79 -9.42 -0.31 -1.64
C VAL A 79 -10.81 -0.87 -1.90
N ASP A 80 -11.13 -2.02 -1.31
CA ASP A 80 -12.43 -2.69 -1.44
C ASP A 80 -12.85 -2.95 -2.90
N GLY A 81 -11.86 -3.19 -3.77
CA GLY A 81 -12.05 -3.46 -5.20
C GLY A 81 -12.16 -2.20 -6.08
N GLU A 82 -12.27 -1.01 -5.49
CA GLU A 82 -12.29 0.26 -6.21
C GLU A 82 -10.87 0.81 -6.36
N THR A 83 -10.50 1.25 -7.55
CA THR A 83 -9.23 1.96 -7.78
C THR A 83 -9.39 3.41 -7.34
N LEU A 84 -8.69 3.78 -6.27
CA LEU A 84 -8.74 5.13 -5.70
C LEU A 84 -7.57 6.00 -6.16
N LEU A 85 -6.42 5.39 -6.44
CA LEU A 85 -5.18 6.10 -6.73
C LEU A 85 -4.46 5.46 -7.93
N GLU A 86 -3.86 6.31 -8.74
CA GLU A 86 -2.96 5.93 -9.84
C GLU A 86 -1.84 6.96 -9.95
N THR A 87 -0.64 6.50 -10.26
CA THR A 87 0.53 7.35 -10.50
C THR A 87 1.51 6.66 -11.44
N GLU A 88 2.42 7.44 -12.01
CA GLU A 88 3.59 6.93 -12.73
C GLU A 88 4.88 7.21 -11.94
N ASP A 89 5.72 6.19 -11.77
CA ASP A 89 7.07 6.29 -11.20
C ASP A 89 7.91 5.08 -11.64
N ASP A 90 9.17 5.30 -12.01
CA ASP A 90 10.06 4.26 -12.57
C ASP A 90 11.30 3.99 -11.71
N ALA A 91 11.39 4.60 -10.51
CA ALA A 91 12.55 4.49 -9.64
C ALA A 91 12.84 3.06 -9.17
N LEU A 92 11.81 2.22 -9.04
CA LEU A 92 11.93 0.80 -8.69
C LEU A 92 11.23 -0.04 -9.76
N ALA A 93 11.97 -0.91 -10.44
CA ALA A 93 11.43 -1.74 -11.53
C ALA A 93 10.93 -3.12 -11.08
N SER A 94 11.43 -3.63 -9.96
CA SER A 94 11.15 -5.00 -9.49
C SER A 94 11.40 -5.15 -7.99
N GLY A 95 10.90 -6.23 -7.40
CA GLY A 95 11.13 -6.56 -6.00
C GLY A 95 9.99 -7.42 -5.44
N GLY A 96 10.10 -7.74 -4.15
CA GLY A 96 9.11 -8.53 -3.43
C GLY A 96 7.89 -7.73 -3.00
N ILE A 97 7.10 -8.33 -2.12
CA ILE A 97 5.94 -7.73 -1.47
C ILE A 97 6.19 -7.62 0.04
N ALA A 98 5.49 -6.71 0.71
CA ALA A 98 5.51 -6.64 2.16
C ALA A 98 4.17 -6.17 2.71
N LEU A 99 3.89 -6.53 3.96
CA LEU A 99 2.91 -5.86 4.79
C LEU A 99 3.60 -4.68 5.47
N LEU A 100 2.90 -3.54 5.56
CA LEU A 100 3.41 -2.32 6.16
C LEU A 100 2.57 -1.96 7.38
N ILE A 101 3.26 -1.57 8.45
CA ILE A 101 2.67 -0.97 9.63
C ILE A 101 3.58 0.13 10.15
N ASP A 102 2.98 1.21 10.59
CA ASP A 102 3.63 2.28 11.33
C ASP A 102 2.88 2.53 12.63
N GLU A 103 3.55 2.20 13.73
CA GLU A 103 3.05 2.18 15.11
C GLU A 103 1.83 1.27 15.35
N GLY A 104 1.84 0.58 16.49
CA GLY A 104 0.69 -0.20 16.97
C GLY A 104 0.46 -1.55 16.27
N ARG A 105 -0.77 -1.85 15.84
CA ARG A 105 -1.17 -3.22 15.40
C ARG A 105 -2.14 -3.26 14.21
N THR A 106 -1.85 -4.15 13.27
CA THR A 106 -2.74 -4.58 12.18
C THR A 106 -2.92 -6.10 12.19
N ALA A 107 -3.96 -6.62 11.54
CA ALA A 107 -4.15 -8.03 11.26
C ALA A 107 -4.38 -8.28 9.77
N THR A 108 -3.87 -9.41 9.28
CA THR A 108 -4.02 -9.90 7.90
C THR A 108 -4.10 -11.41 7.94
N GLN A 109 -5.07 -12.00 7.24
CA GLN A 109 -5.26 -13.44 7.17
C GLN A 109 -4.77 -14.02 5.84
N THR A 110 -4.90 -13.26 4.77
CA THR A 110 -4.65 -13.66 3.40
C THR A 110 -3.80 -12.63 2.69
N VAL A 111 -2.75 -13.10 2.02
CA VAL A 111 -1.99 -12.33 1.04
C VAL A 111 -2.04 -13.08 -0.28
N THR A 112 -2.38 -12.39 -1.35
CA THR A 112 -2.40 -12.94 -2.71
C THR A 112 -1.42 -12.18 -3.60
N VAL A 113 -0.76 -12.90 -4.49
CA VAL A 113 0.09 -12.34 -5.53
C VAL A 113 -0.28 -12.99 -6.85
N ALA A 114 -0.55 -12.19 -7.87
CA ALA A 114 -0.87 -12.63 -9.21
C ALA A 114 -0.08 -11.81 -10.25
N PRO A 115 0.22 -12.37 -11.44
CA PRO A 115 0.76 -11.60 -12.56
C PRO A 115 -0.11 -10.40 -12.95
#